data_AF-A0A1N6SI01-F1
#
_entry.id   AF-A0A1N6SI01-F1
#
_cell.length_a   1.000
_cell.length_b   1.000
_cell.length_c   1.000
_cell.angle_alpha   90.00
_cell.angle_beta   90.00
_cell.angle_gamma   90.00
#
_symmetry.space_group_name_H-M   'P 1'
#
loop_
_entity.id
_entity.type
_entity.pdbx_description
1 polymer ?
#
loop_
_entity_poly.entity_id
_entity_poly.type
_entity_poly.pdbx_seq_one_letter_code
_entity_poly.pdbx_strand_id
1 'polypeptide(L)'
;MTSSPNRLLAAVFGTVYLLVGLAGFVVTSGVGFAATEGRNLLLFEVNPLHNIVHLGIGAALLLASRSVRAARGTNVAIGAVYLLVGVVGLFLVDTGANIIALNGADNVLHLASALLLLGVGLAADREDAGRAVTA
;
A
#
# COMPACT_ATOMS: atom_id res chain seq x y z
N MET A 1 11.99 -23.43 -5.91
CA MET A 1 11.83 -22.08 -5.32
C MET A 1 10.60 -22.15 -4.43
N THR A 2 10.77 -22.24 -3.11
CA THR A 2 9.62 -22.17 -2.20
C THR A 2 9.08 -20.73 -2.24
N SER A 3 7.78 -20.59 -2.50
CA SER A 3 7.12 -19.29 -2.58
C SER A 3 6.98 -18.72 -1.18
N SER A 4 7.80 -17.72 -0.79
CA SER A 4 7.56 -16.96 0.43
C SER A 4 6.32 -16.09 0.24
N PRO A 5 5.28 -16.22 1.09
CA PRO A 5 4.09 -15.39 1.01
C PRO A 5 4.39 -13.90 1.11
N ASN A 6 5.37 -13.51 1.95
CA ASN A 6 5.79 -12.12 2.05
C ASN A 6 6.39 -11.57 0.76
N ARG A 7 7.24 -12.36 0.09
CA ARG A 7 7.84 -11.96 -1.19
C ARG A 7 6.80 -11.86 -2.30
N LEU A 8 5.89 -12.82 -2.37
CA LEU A 8 4.80 -12.82 -3.36
C LEU A 8 3.90 -11.60 -3.17
N LEU A 9 3.45 -11.35 -1.93
CA LEU A 9 2.58 -10.24 -1.62
C LEU A 9 3.25 -8.89 -1.94
N ALA A 10 4.52 -8.73 -1.56
CA ALA A 10 5.30 -7.54 -1.85
C ALA A 10 5.48 -7.32 -3.37
N ALA A 11 5.73 -8.38 -4.14
CA ALA A 11 5.83 -8.26 -5.60
C ALA A 11 4.49 -7.84 -6.22
N VAL A 12 3.39 -8.51 -5.85
CA VAL A 12 2.05 -8.23 -6.40
C VAL A 12 1.59 -6.81 -6.05
N PHE A 13 1.59 -6.46 -4.77
CA PHE A 13 1.17 -5.11 -4.34
C PHE A 13 2.12 -4.05 -4.91
N GLY A 14 3.43 -4.31 -4.90
CA GLY A 14 4.42 -3.40 -5.48
C GLY A 14 4.13 -3.07 -6.94
N THR A 15 3.88 -4.10 -7.76
CA THR A 15 3.50 -3.91 -9.16
C THR A 15 2.17 -3.17 -9.31
N VAL A 16 1.15 -3.55 -8.55
CA VAL A 16 -0.17 -2.88 -8.61
C VAL A 16 -0.07 -1.39 -8.28
N TYR A 17 0.63 -1.04 -7.20
CA TYR A 17 0.79 0.37 -6.79
C TYR A 17 1.58 1.20 -7.81
N LEU A 18 2.61 0.61 -8.46
CA LEU A 18 3.30 1.28 -9.56
C LEU A 18 2.37 1.53 -10.74
N LEU A 19 1.58 0.53 -11.14
CA LEU A 19 0.63 0.67 -12.25
C LEU A 19 -0.45 1.71 -11.94
N VAL A 20 -1.02 1.68 -10.74
CA VAL A 20 -2.03 2.65 -10.28
C VAL A 20 -1.44 4.05 -10.21
N GLY A 21 -0.25 4.23 -9.64
CA GLY A 21 0.41 5.54 -9.57
C GLY A 21 0.70 6.13 -10.96
N LEU A 22 1.17 5.31 -11.91
CA LEU A 22 1.39 5.73 -13.29
C LEU A 22 0.07 6.06 -14.02
N ALA A 23 -0.94 5.19 -13.90
CA ALA A 23 -2.25 5.41 -14.51
C ALA A 23 -2.96 6.63 -13.92
N GLY A 24 -2.76 6.91 -12.64
CA GLY A 24 -3.31 8.08 -11.96
C GLY A 24 -2.86 9.39 -12.62
N PHE A 25 -1.60 9.49 -13.03
CA PHE A 25 -1.11 10.69 -13.73
C PHE A 25 -1.81 10.94 -15.08
N VAL A 26 -2.35 9.89 -15.71
CA VAL A 26 -3.13 10.03 -16.95
C VAL A 26 -4.46 10.75 -16.69
N VAL A 27 -5.08 10.54 -15.52
CA VAL A 27 -6.39 11.12 -15.19
C VAL A 27 -6.31 12.42 -14.40
N THR A 28 -5.19 12.71 -13.73
CA THR A 28 -5.01 13.91 -12.89
C THR A 28 -4.43 15.12 -13.62
N SER A 29 -4.51 15.17 -14.95
CA SER A 29 -4.10 16.37 -15.69
C SER A 29 -4.98 17.57 -15.30
N GLY A 30 -4.34 18.69 -14.94
CA GLY A 30 -5.02 19.90 -14.47
C GLY A 30 -5.48 19.88 -13.02
N VAL A 31 -5.26 18.79 -12.28
CA VAL A 31 -5.52 18.71 -10.83
C VAL A 31 -4.35 19.34 -10.07
N GLY A 32 -4.64 20.16 -9.05
CA GLY A 32 -3.62 20.74 -8.19
C GLY A 32 -2.81 19.66 -7.46
N PHE A 33 -1.51 19.89 -7.25
CA PHE A 33 -0.58 18.87 -6.75
C PHE A 33 -1.06 18.13 -5.49
N ALA A 34 -1.52 18.88 -4.49
CA ALA A 34 -2.08 18.39 -3.23
C ALA A 34 -3.53 18.86 -3.05
N ALA A 35 -4.30 18.90 -4.14
CA ALA A 35 -5.72 19.27 -4.10
C ALA A 35 -6.51 18.30 -3.23
N THR A 36 -7.45 18.81 -2.44
CA THR A 36 -8.27 17.98 -1.54
C THR A 36 -9.33 17.16 -2.28
N GLU A 37 -9.61 17.55 -3.51
CA GLU A 37 -10.45 16.86 -4.48
C GLU A 37 -9.59 16.50 -5.69
N GLY A 38 -9.72 15.27 -6.17
CA GLY A 38 -8.92 14.66 -7.22
C GLY A 38 -9.75 14.28 -8.44
N ARG A 39 -9.32 13.21 -9.11
CA ARG A 39 -10.06 12.57 -10.20
C ARG A 39 -10.15 11.09 -9.94
N ASN A 40 -11.29 10.51 -10.29
CA ASN A 40 -11.51 9.08 -10.14
C ASN A 40 -10.70 8.29 -11.17
N LEU A 41 -9.84 7.41 -10.67
CA LEU A 41 -9.30 6.27 -11.38
C LEU A 41 -10.12 5.05 -10.96
N LEU A 42 -11.06 4.64 -11.82
CA LEU A 42 -12.13 3.70 -11.47
C LEU A 42 -13.02 4.28 -10.34
N LEU A 43 -12.95 3.70 -9.14
CA LEU A 43 -13.69 4.14 -7.94
C LEU A 43 -12.80 4.90 -6.94
N PHE A 44 -11.49 4.93 -7.17
CA PHE A 44 -10.49 5.47 -6.26
C PHE A 44 -10.14 6.89 -6.66
N GLU A 45 -10.16 7.81 -5.72
CA GLU A 45 -9.88 9.20 -6.00
C GLU A 45 -8.39 9.48 -5.79
N VAL A 46 -7.79 10.09 -6.81
CA VAL A 46 -6.36 10.36 -6.81
C VAL A 46 -6.08 11.79 -7.23
N ASN A 47 -5.04 12.36 -6.62
CA ASN A 47 -4.40 13.59 -7.06
C ASN A 47 -2.90 13.31 -7.36
N PRO A 48 -2.16 14.28 -7.92
CA PRO A 48 -0.74 14.08 -8.23
C PRO A 48 0.12 13.65 -7.03
N LEU A 49 -0.11 14.20 -5.83
CA LEU A 49 0.60 13.79 -4.62
C LEU A 49 0.31 12.33 -4.25
N HIS A 50 -0.96 11.90 -4.29
CA HIS A 50 -1.38 10.53 -4.03
C HIS A 50 -0.73 9.55 -5.02
N ASN A 51 -0.64 9.93 -6.30
CA ASN A 51 0.06 9.14 -7.32
C ASN A 51 1.54 8.96 -7.01
N ILE A 52 2.22 10.00 -6.50
CA ILE A 52 3.63 9.89 -6.06
C ILE A 52 3.74 8.95 -4.86
N VAL A 53 2.82 9.05 -3.90
CA VAL A 53 2.78 8.14 -2.75
C VAL A 53 2.60 6.69 -3.22
N HIS A 54 1.69 6.43 -4.17
CA HIS A 54 1.52 5.12 -4.80
C HIS A 54 2.80 4.62 -5.47
N LEU A 55 3.49 5.47 -6.23
CA LEU A 55 4.76 5.08 -6.86
C LEU A 55 5.84 4.75 -5.83
N GLY A 56 5.96 5.55 -4.76
CA GLY A 56 6.93 5.32 -3.69
C GLY A 56 6.68 4.00 -2.95
N ILE A 57 5.43 3.72 -2.60
CA ILE A 57 5.02 2.46 -1.97
C ILE A 57 5.26 1.29 -2.92
N GLY A 58 4.84 1.43 -4.19
CA GLY A 58 5.02 0.41 -5.21
C GLY A 58 6.49 0.03 -5.41
N ALA A 59 7.37 1.02 -5.51
CA ALA A 59 8.81 0.83 -5.63
C ALA A 59 9.39 0.15 -4.38
N ALA A 60 9.01 0.59 -3.18
CA ALA A 60 9.50 0.01 -1.92
C ALA A 60 9.13 -1.48 -1.81
N LEU A 61 7.88 -1.85 -2.07
CA LEU A 61 7.41 -3.24 -2.03
C LEU A 61 8.09 -4.10 -3.10
N LEU A 62 8.16 -3.61 -4.35
CA LEU A 62 8.75 -4.36 -5.44
C LEU A 62 10.25 -4.61 -5.23
N LEU A 63 10.99 -3.62 -4.73
CA LEU A 63 12.40 -3.80 -4.37
C LEU A 63 12.57 -4.76 -3.18
N ALA A 64 11.70 -4.65 -2.17
CA ALA A 64 11.74 -5.52 -0.99
C ALA A 64 11.43 -6.99 -1.31
N SER A 65 10.65 -7.26 -2.37
CA SER A 65 10.29 -8.62 -2.83
C SER A 65 11.51 -9.50 -3.19
N ARG A 66 12.71 -8.90 -3.34
CA ARG A 66 13.96 -9.60 -3.65
C ARG A 66 14.49 -10.45 -2.49
N SER A 67 14.04 -10.22 -1.25
CA SER A 67 14.41 -11.07 -0.10
C SER A 67 13.24 -11.23 0.87
N VAL A 68 13.18 -12.38 1.57
CA VAL A 68 12.12 -12.67 2.55
C VAL A 68 12.15 -11.64 3.70
N ARG A 69 13.35 -11.37 4.25
CA ARG A 69 13.53 -10.42 5.36
C ARG A 69 13.07 -9.01 5.00
N ALA A 70 13.48 -8.50 3.83
CA ALA A 70 13.07 -7.17 3.39
C ALA A 70 11.57 -7.13 3.11
N ALA A 71 11.03 -8.08 2.34
CA ALA A 71 9.60 -8.16 2.04
C ALA A 71 8.75 -8.17 3.32
N ARG A 72 9.12 -8.98 4.32
CA ARG A 72 8.43 -9.03 5.61
C ARG A 72 8.46 -7.67 6.32
N GLY A 73 9.63 -7.05 6.45
CA GLY A 73 9.77 -5.76 7.10
C GLY A 73 8.97 -4.66 6.42
N THR A 74 9.04 -4.61 5.08
CA THR A 74 8.32 -3.63 4.27
C THR A 74 6.81 -3.84 4.29
N ASN A 75 6.33 -5.09 4.22
CA ASN A 75 4.90 -5.41 4.37
C ASN A 75 4.38 -4.91 5.73
N VAL A 76 5.09 -5.18 6.82
CA VAL A 76 4.68 -4.70 8.16
C VAL A 76 4.67 -3.18 8.23
N ALA A 77 5.72 -2.51 7.73
CA ALA A 77 5.83 -1.06 7.77
C ALA A 77 4.71 -0.38 6.97
N ILE A 78 4.49 -0.80 5.72
CA ILE A 78 3.46 -0.22 4.84
C ILE A 78 2.07 -0.61 5.33
N GLY A 79 1.88 -1.82 5.82
CA GLY A 79 0.62 -2.24 6.43
C GLY A 79 0.25 -1.37 7.64
N ALA A 80 1.23 -1.00 8.48
CA ALA A 80 1.01 -0.07 9.58
C ALA A 80 0.67 1.35 9.10
N VAL A 81 1.33 1.84 8.05
CA VAL A 81 1.01 3.13 7.41
C VAL A 81 -0.41 3.11 6.86
N TYR A 82 -0.83 2.06 6.17
CA TYR A 82 -2.20 1.95 5.65
C TYR A 82 -3.24 1.79 6.73
N LEU A 83 -2.92 1.16 7.86
CA LEU A 83 -3.81 1.14 9.01
C LEU A 83 -4.02 2.57 9.54
N LEU A 84 -2.93 3.32 9.69
CA LEU A 84 -3.00 4.71 10.14
C LEU A 84 -3.77 5.58 9.15
N VAL A 85 -3.44 5.52 7.86
CA VAL A 85 -4.12 6.28 6.80
C VAL A 85 -5.60 5.91 6.74
N GLY A 86 -5.95 4.63 6.77
CA GLY A 86 -7.34 4.19 6.75
C GLY A 86 -8.14 4.64 7.96
N VAL A 87 -7.58 4.58 9.17
CA VAL A 87 -8.24 5.04 10.39
C VAL A 87 -8.39 6.56 10.41
N VAL A 88 -7.31 7.30 10.13
CA VAL A 88 -7.34 8.78 10.10
C VAL A 88 -8.24 9.27 8.97
N GLY A 89 -8.23 8.58 7.83
CA GLY A 89 -9.04 8.91 6.67
C GLY A 89 -10.54 8.91 6.95
N LEU A 90 -11.04 8.15 7.94
CA LEU A 90 -12.46 8.17 8.34
C LEU A 90 -12.92 9.56 8.81
N PHE A 91 -11.96 10.41 9.20
CA PHE A 91 -12.18 11.76 9.68
C PHE A 91 -11.61 12.84 8.74
N LEU A 92 -10.89 12.45 7.68
CA LEU A 92 -10.29 13.39 6.74
C LEU A 92 -11.15 13.66 5.50
N VAL A 93 -11.99 12.72 5.09
CA VAL A 93 -12.87 12.89 3.91
C VAL A 93 -13.69 14.19 4.09
N ASP A 94 -13.82 14.95 3.01
CA ASP A 94 -14.49 16.26 2.95
C ASP A 94 -13.85 17.38 3.81
N THR A 95 -12.61 17.18 4.31
CA THR A 95 -11.88 18.20 5.07
C THR A 95 -10.76 18.85 4.27
N GLY A 96 -10.39 20.09 4.65
CA GLY A 96 -9.22 20.78 4.09
C GLY A 96 -7.88 20.09 4.36
N ALA A 97 -7.84 19.08 5.25
CA ALA A 97 -6.64 18.29 5.54
C ALA A 97 -6.48 17.08 4.61
N ASN A 98 -7.45 16.80 3.71
CA ASN A 98 -7.44 15.68 2.77
C ASN A 98 -6.46 15.87 1.59
N ILE A 99 -5.19 16.20 1.86
CA ILE A 99 -4.23 16.64 0.84
C ILE A 99 -3.86 15.57 -0.21
N ILE A 100 -4.28 14.32 -0.01
CA ILE A 100 -4.10 13.21 -0.96
C ILE A 100 -5.41 12.79 -1.63
N ALA A 101 -6.49 13.57 -1.46
CA ALA A 101 -7.81 13.34 -2.06
C ALA A 101 -8.37 11.94 -1.78
N LEU A 102 -8.34 11.48 -0.52
CA LEU A 102 -8.97 10.22 -0.13
C LEU A 102 -10.48 10.31 -0.30
N ASN A 103 -11.07 9.29 -0.91
CA ASN A 103 -12.50 9.03 -0.84
C ASN A 103 -12.84 7.80 0.02
N GLY A 104 -14.13 7.48 0.16
CA GLY A 104 -14.58 6.32 0.94
C GLY A 104 -14.05 4.98 0.42
N ALA A 105 -13.93 4.81 -0.90
CA ALA A 105 -13.41 3.59 -1.51
C ALA A 105 -11.91 3.42 -1.24
N ASP A 106 -11.13 4.51 -1.33
CA ASP A 106 -9.72 4.52 -0.94
C ASP A 106 -9.56 4.08 0.50
N ASN A 107 -10.39 4.60 1.39
CA ASN A 107 -10.30 4.33 2.81
C ASN A 107 -10.52 2.84 3.14
N VAL A 108 -11.52 2.22 2.49
CA VAL A 108 -11.76 0.78 2.58
C VAL A 108 -10.57 -0.01 2.03
N LEU A 109 -10.02 0.40 0.88
CA LEU A 109 -8.87 -0.28 0.28
C LEU A 109 -7.63 -0.21 1.16
N HIS A 110 -7.37 0.93 1.80
CA HIS A 110 -6.26 1.10 2.75
C HIS A 110 -6.40 0.16 3.95
N LEU A 111 -7.59 0.11 4.57
CA LEU A 111 -7.84 -0.81 5.69
C LEU A 111 -7.72 -2.27 5.28
N ALA A 112 -8.25 -2.67 4.12
CA ALA A 112 -8.11 -4.03 3.61
C ALA A 112 -6.64 -4.39 3.32
N SER A 113 -5.90 -3.47 2.70
CA SER A 113 -4.47 -3.63 2.42
C SER A 113 -3.65 -3.73 3.70
N ALA A 114 -3.99 -2.93 4.72
CA ALA A 114 -3.36 -2.99 6.04
C ALA A 114 -3.51 -4.37 6.68
N LEU A 115 -4.72 -4.93 6.66
CA LEU A 115 -5.00 -6.26 7.21
C LEU A 115 -4.20 -7.35 6.49
N LEU A 116 -4.15 -7.31 5.15
CA LEU A 116 -3.40 -8.28 4.36
C LEU A 116 -1.88 -8.19 4.60
N LEU A 117 -1.31 -6.99 4.52
CA LEU A 117 0.12 -6.77 4.65
C LEU A 117 0.60 -7.05 6.09
N LEU A 118 -0.12 -6.60 7.11
CA LEU A 118 0.20 -6.90 8.50
C LEU A 118 -0.01 -8.39 8.82
N GLY A 119 -1.12 -8.97 8.36
CA GLY A 119 -1.43 -10.39 8.58
C GLY A 119 -0.32 -11.29 8.03
N VAL A 120 0.05 -11.10 6.76
CA VAL A 120 1.11 -11.90 6.12
C VAL A 120 2.50 -11.54 6.66
N GLY A 121 2.79 -10.25 6.87
CA GLY A 121 4.05 -9.76 7.43
C GLY A 121 4.34 -10.31 8.82
N LEU A 122 3.30 -10.48 9.65
CA LEU A 122 3.47 -10.99 10.99
C LEU A 122 3.39 -12.52 11.04
N ALA A 123 2.52 -13.18 10.28
CA ALA A 123 2.22 -14.60 10.47
C ALA A 123 2.97 -15.59 9.56
N ALA A 124 3.24 -15.26 8.29
CA ALA A 124 3.43 -16.28 7.25
C ALA A 124 4.82 -16.96 7.18
N ASP A 125 5.88 -16.35 7.73
CA ASP A 125 7.25 -16.90 7.66
C ASP A 125 7.83 -17.25 9.06
N ARG A 126 6.97 -17.51 10.04
CA ARG A 126 7.38 -17.86 11.42
C ARG A 126 7.78 -19.33 11.59
N GLU A 127 7.52 -20.18 10.60
CA GLU A 127 7.61 -21.65 10.74
C GLU A 127 9.02 -22.23 10.64
N ASP A 128 9.99 -21.52 10.05
CA ASP A 128 11.37 -22.04 9.90
C ASP A 128 12.17 -22.08 11.21
N ALA A 129 11.80 -21.28 12.22
CA ALA A 129 12.54 -21.21 13.49
C ALA A 129 12.15 -22.31 14.50
N GLY A 130 10.94 -22.87 14.41
CA GLY A 130 10.45 -23.89 15.36
C GLY A 130 10.93 -25.31 15.04
N ARG A 131 11.24 -25.59 13.77
CA ARG A 131 11.60 -26.93 13.30
C ARG A 131 13.07 -27.30 13.54
N ALA A 132 13.94 -26.30 13.72
CA ALA A 132 15.37 -26.50 14.02
C ALA A 132 15.65 -26.77 15.51
N VAL A 133 14.69 -26.52 16.41
CA VAL A 133 14.82 -26.77 17.86
C VAL A 133 14.40 -28.19 18.24
N THR A 134 13.81 -28.95 17.31
CA THR A 134 13.27 -30.30 17.55
C THR A 134 14.02 -31.42 16.81
N ALA A 135 15.18 -31.11 16.22
CA ALA A 135 16.09 -32.07 15.57
C ALA A 135 17.42 -32.12 16.32
#